data_AF-A0A151SBY2-F1
#
_entry.id   AF-A0A151SBY2-F1
#
_cell.length_a   1.000
_cell.length_b   1.000
_cell.length_c   1.000
_cell.angle_alpha   90.00
_cell.angle_beta   90.00
_cell.angle_gamma   90.00
#
_symmetry.space_group_name_H-M   'P 1'
#
loop_
_entity.id
_entity.type
_entity.pdbx_description
1 polymer ?
#
loop_
_entity_poly.entity_id
_entity_poly.type
_entity_poly.pdbx_seq_one_letter_code
_entity_poly.pdbx_strand_id
1 'polypeptide(L)' 'MEHDIFFVREKVLNKSLIVSYVPTQAQVADILTKPLSKVQFYSFRDKLKVLGSCQPEFVGE' A
#
# COMPACT_ATOMS: atom_id res chain seq x y z
N MET A 1 12.31 -19.06 -2.20
CA MET A 1 12.32 -18.37 -0.90
C MET A 1 13.73 -18.15 -0.38
N GLU A 2 14.57 -19.18 -0.21
CA GLU A 2 15.97 -18.98 0.22
C GLU A 2 16.75 -18.08 -0.74
N HIS A 3 16.64 -18.29 -2.05
CA HIS A 3 17.29 -17.45 -3.06
C HIS A 3 16.83 -15.98 -3.01
N ASP A 4 15.53 -15.74 -2.76
CA ASP A 4 14.96 -14.39 -2.66
C ASP A 4 15.51 -13.63 -1.44
N ILE A 5 15.70 -14.33 -0.32
CA ILE A 5 16.28 -13.76 0.90
C ILE A 5 17.74 -13.34 0.66
N PHE A 6 18.54 -14.21 0.03
CA PHE A 6 19.93 -13.88 -0.31
C PHE A 6 20.02 -12.69 -1.26
N PHE A 7 19.19 -12.66 -2.30
CA PHE A 7 19.13 -11.55 -3.24
C PHE A 7 18.78 -10.21 -2.55
N VAL A 8 17.72 -10.19 -1.72
CA VAL A 8 17.34 -8.97 -1.00
C VAL A 8 18.42 -8.54 -0.01
N ARG A 9 19.04 -9.48 0.72
CA ARG A 9 20.13 -9.18 1.65
C ARG A 9 21.31 -8.53 0.94
N GLU A 10 21.71 -9.06 -0.20
CA GLU A 10 22.81 -8.50 -1.00
C GLU A 10 22.48 -7.07 -1.45
N LYS A 11 21.24 -6.82 -1.91
CA LYS A 11 20.79 -5.48 -2.31
C LYS A 11 20.83 -4.47 -1.16
N VAL A 12 20.49 -4.90 0.06
CA VAL A 12 20.57 -4.08 1.28
C VAL A 12 22.02 -3.80 1.64
N LEU A 13 22.89 -4.81 1.67
CA LEU A 13 24.32 -4.65 1.99
C LEU A 13 25.02 -3.71 1.00
N ASN A 14 24.69 -3.82 -0.28
CA ASN A 14 25.20 -2.97 -1.35
C ASN A 14 24.55 -1.57 -1.36
N LYS A 15 23.65 -1.25 -0.42
CA LYS A 15 22.90 0.01 -0.31
C LYS A 15 22.06 0.38 -1.54
N SER A 16 21.84 -0.58 -2.44
CA SER A 16 20.94 -0.45 -3.59
C SER A 16 19.47 -0.58 -3.20
N LEU A 17 19.19 -1.11 -2.00
CA LEU A 17 17.87 -1.16 -1.38
C LEU A 17 17.97 -0.63 0.05
N ILE A 18 17.15 0.37 0.39
CA ILE A 18 17.11 0.98 1.72
C ILE A 18 15.87 0.46 2.44
N VAL A 19 16.07 -0.08 3.65
CA VAL A 19 14.97 -0.53 4.51
C VAL A 19 14.62 0.62 5.47
N SER A 20 13.34 0.98 5.52
CA SER A 20 12.83 2.01 6.43
C SER A 20 11.58 1.54 7.12
N TYR A 21 11.41 1.92 8.37
CA TYR A 21 10.18 1.66 9.11
C TYR A 21 9.05 2.53 8.57
N VAL A 22 7.90 1.92 8.34
CA VAL A 22 6.67 2.60 7.96
C VAL A 22 5.57 2.15 8.93
N PRO A 23 4.93 3.07 9.68
CA PRO A 23 3.81 2.72 10.54
C PRO A 23 2.70 2.04 9.75
N THR A 24 1.98 1.09 10.33
CA THR A 24 0.94 0.31 9.65
C THR A 24 -0.09 1.18 8.95
N GLN A 25 -0.47 2.31 9.55
CA GLN A 25 -1.42 3.26 8.98
C GLN A 25 -0.90 3.90 7.69
N ALA A 26 0.41 3.95 7.46
CA ALA A 26 1.04 4.52 6.27
C ALA A 26 1.48 3.45 5.24
N GLN A 27 1.34 2.15 5.54
CA GLN A 27 1.70 1.06 4.63
C GLN A 27 0.63 0.82 3.55
N VAL A 28 0.38 1.83 2.70
CA VAL A 28 -0.72 1.81 1.73
C VAL A 28 -0.67 0.62 0.75
N ALA A 29 0.52 0.08 0.46
CA ALA A 29 0.69 -1.11 -0.39
C ALA A 29 0.03 -2.39 0.15
N ASP A 30 -0.31 -2.43 1.44
CA ASP A 30 -0.98 -3.57 2.07
C ASP A 30 -2.33 -3.89 1.40
N ILE A 31 -3.00 -2.89 0.82
CA ILE A 31 -4.26 -3.09 0.09
C ILE A 31 -4.13 -4.03 -1.11
N LEU A 32 -2.92 -4.14 -1.68
CA LEU A 32 -2.65 -4.97 -2.86
C LEU A 32 -2.03 -6.33 -2.51
N THR A 33 -1.62 -6.53 -1.26
CA THR A 33 -0.77 -7.69 -0.88
C THR A 33 -1.34 -8.51 0.28
N LYS A 34 -2.36 -8.01 0.98
CA LYS A 34 -2.92 -8.66 2.18
C LYS A 34 -4.46 -8.70 2.14
N PRO A 35 -5.07 -9.75 2.73
CA PRO A 35 -6.49 -9.70 3.06
C PRO A 35 -6.69 -8.74 4.24
N LEU A 36 -7.32 -7.59 3.98
CA LEU A 36 -7.53 -6.55 4.98
C LEU A 36 -8.95 -6.55 5.53
N SER A 37 -9.10 -6.05 6.77
CA SER A 37 -10.42 -5.68 7.27
C SER A 37 -11.04 -4.58 6.41
N LYS A 38 -12.37 -4.54 6.36
CA LYS A 38 -13.13 -3.53 5.59
C LYS A 38 -12.71 -2.09 5.92
N VAL A 39 -12.46 -1.80 7.20
CA VAL A 39 -12.02 -0.48 7.68
C VAL A 39 -10.64 -0.11 7.14
N GLN A 40 -9.67 -1.03 7.23
CA GLN A 40 -8.31 -0.79 6.71
C GLN A 40 -8.30 -0.67 5.18
N PHE A 41 -9.09 -1.49 4.49
CA PHE A 41 -9.22 -1.44 3.04
C PHE A 41 -9.71 -0.06 2.58
N TYR A 42 -10.81 0.46 3.14
CA TYR A 42 -11.31 1.78 2.76
C TYR A 42 -10.33 2.89 3.10
N SER A 43 -9.70 2.84 4.29
CA SER A 43 -8.67 3.81 4.67
C SER A 43 -7.52 3.88 3.65
N PHE A 44 -7.02 2.73 3.18
CA PHE A 44 -5.96 2.71 2.17
C PHE A 44 -6.46 3.07 0.76
N ARG A 45 -7.69 2.66 0.38
CA ARG A 45 -8.31 3.04 -0.90
C ARG A 45 -8.41 4.56 -1.04
N ASP A 46 -8.87 5.21 0.02
CA ASP A 46 -9.04 6.66 0.04
C ASP A 46 -7.68 7.37 -0.05
N LYS A 47 -6.62 6.81 0.58
CA LYS A 47 -5.23 7.30 0.44
C LYS A 47 -4.67 7.15 -0.97
N LEU A 48 -5.10 6.13 -1.70
CA LEU A 48 -4.76 5.95 -3.12
C LEU A 48 -5.57 6.88 -4.04
N LYS A 49 -6.48 7.70 -3.50
CA LYS A 49 -7.38 8.58 -4.27
C LYS A 49 -8.18 7.84 -5.34
N VAL A 50 -8.52 6.57 -5.08
CA VAL A 50 -9.39 5.81 -5.97
C VAL A 50 -10.81 6.35 -5.79
N LEU A 51 -11.21 7.28 -6.67
CA LEU A 51 -12.56 7.82 -6.69
C LEU A 51 -13.52 6.70 -7.10
N GLY A 52 -14.56 6.49 -6.28
CA GLY A 52 -15.66 5.62 -6.68
C GLY A 52 -16.31 6.21 -7.94
N SER A 53 -16.60 5.36 -8.93
CA SER A 53 -17.23 5.72 -10.21
C SER A 53 -18.67 6.22 -10.09
N CYS A 54 -19.10 6.62 -8.90
CA CYS A 54 -20.43 7.14 -8.62
C CYS A 54 -20.25 8.42 -7.80
N GLN A 55 -19.94 9.51 -8.50
CA GLN A 55 -20.26 10.83 -7.97
C GLN A 55 -21.77 10.98 -8.19
N PRO A 56 -22.61 11.14 -7.14
CA PRO A 56 -23.90 11.73 -7.36
C PRO A 56 -23.62 13.14 -7.88
N GLU A 57 -24.02 13.37 -9.13
CA GLU A 57 -24.01 14.68 -9.73
C GLU A 57 -24.86 15.57 -8.81
N PHE A 58 -24.26 16.63 -8.27
CA PHE A 58 -25.01 17.64 -7.56
C PHE A 58 -25.98 18.28 -8.57
N VAL A 59 -27.20 17.75 -8.66
CA VAL A 59 -28.32 18.45 -9.29
C VAL A 59 -28.74 19.52 -8.30
N GLY A 60 -28.08 20.67 -8.41
CA GLY A 60 -28.57 21.91 -7.84
C GLY A 60 -29.48 22.57 -8.86
N GLU A 61 -30.79 22.43 -8.66
CA GLU A 61 -31.81 23.46 -8.86
C GLU A 61 -32.81 23.38 -7.71
#